data_AF-A0A7C7EJ47-F1
#
_entry.id   AF-A0A7C7EJ47-F1
#
_cell.length_a   1.000
_cell.length_b   1.000
_cell.length_c   1.000
_cell.angle_alpha   90.00
_cell.angle_beta   90.00
_cell.angle_gamma   90.00
#
_symmetry.space_group_name_H-M   'P 1'
#
loop_
_entity.id
_entity.type
_entity.pdbx_description
1 polymer ?
#
loop_
_entity_poly.entity_id
_entity_poly.type
_entity_poly.pdbx_seq_one_letter_code
_entity_poly.pdbx_strand_id
1 'polypeptide(L)'
;MERIIVRKSPKLKGTIKVGGAKNSILPILAATLLCEEECIIHDIPDLQDVKVMCKLLEALGAEVKKEGSNTLRIKAANITTCEATYELISQMRASFLVMGPLLTRCNHAKVYMPGGCAIGTRPIDLHLKGFRYLGSEIESEKGYVNATSEKLTGRDIYLDFPSVGATENIIMAATLAEGETILENAAEEPEIVDLANFINSMGGNIVGAGTKTIRIKGVKKLHGTEHTVIPDRIEAGTYMVAAAATGGDVTVENVVPSHLQPVIAKLREAGASVEEYDDKVRVIAGDTIKALDIKTLPYPGFPTDMQAQFMAMLSKAEGTSIINETI
;
A
#
# COMPACT_ATOMS: atom_id res chain seq x y z
N MET A 1 24.53 -6.71 12.62
CA MET A 1 23.49 -7.42 11.85
C MET A 1 22.77 -8.38 12.77
N GLU A 2 21.46 -8.22 12.89
CA GLU A 2 20.60 -9.19 13.57
C GLU A 2 20.50 -10.48 12.76
N ARG A 3 20.18 -11.61 13.41
CA ARG A 3 20.04 -12.92 12.78
C ARG A 3 18.83 -13.65 13.37
N ILE A 4 18.06 -14.31 12.53
CA ILE A 4 16.98 -15.21 12.95
C ILE A 4 17.53 -16.65 12.99
N ILE A 5 17.50 -17.30 14.15
CA ILE A 5 17.91 -18.70 14.32
C ILE A 5 16.63 -19.54 14.43
N VAL A 6 16.33 -20.32 13.39
CA VAL A 6 15.18 -21.22 13.37
C VAL A 6 15.62 -22.63 13.74
N ARG A 7 14.92 -23.27 14.68
CA ARG A 7 15.08 -24.69 15.05
C ARG A 7 13.79 -25.43 14.75
N LYS A 8 13.89 -26.75 14.56
CA LYS A 8 12.71 -27.61 14.37
C LYS A 8 11.73 -27.42 15.54
N SER A 9 10.48 -27.10 15.22
CA SER A 9 9.38 -26.98 16.17
C SER A 9 8.35 -28.09 15.95
N PRO A 10 7.44 -28.32 16.93
CA PRO A 10 6.16 -28.95 16.67
C PRO A 10 5.32 -28.17 15.64
N LYS A 11 4.22 -28.77 15.21
CA LYS A 11 3.19 -28.14 14.38
C LYS A 11 2.71 -26.84 15.04
N LEU A 12 2.52 -25.77 14.27
CA LEU A 12 2.03 -24.51 14.80
C LEU A 12 0.59 -24.67 15.29
N LYS A 13 0.30 -24.19 16.50
CA LYS A 13 -1.05 -24.19 17.06
C LYS A 13 -1.28 -22.96 17.91
N GLY A 14 -2.39 -22.28 17.71
CA GLY A 14 -2.79 -21.15 18.54
C GLY A 14 -3.43 -20.02 17.76
N THR A 15 -3.45 -18.84 18.37
CA THR A 15 -4.06 -17.63 17.83
C THR A 15 -3.01 -16.54 17.72
N ILE A 16 -3.04 -15.79 16.62
CA ILE A 16 -2.21 -14.62 16.42
C ILE A 16 -3.06 -13.48 15.87
N LYS A 17 -2.79 -12.26 16.32
CA LYS A 17 -3.43 -11.04 15.83
C LYS A 17 -2.46 -10.28 14.94
N VAL A 18 -2.87 -9.93 13.73
CA VAL A 18 -2.03 -9.13 12.80
C VAL A 18 -2.18 -7.64 13.05
N GLY A 19 -1.17 -6.86 12.65
CA GLY A 19 -1.19 -5.40 12.77
C GLY A 19 -1.84 -4.71 11.56
N GLY A 20 -1.80 -3.37 11.55
CA GLY A 20 -2.23 -2.58 10.41
C GLY A 20 -1.31 -2.71 9.20
N ALA A 21 -1.89 -2.57 8.02
CA ALA A 21 -1.25 -2.79 6.73
C ALA A 21 -0.13 -1.79 6.45
N LYS A 22 1.11 -2.28 6.31
CA LYS A 22 2.27 -1.45 5.94
C LYS A 22 2.02 -0.73 4.60
N ASN A 23 1.45 -1.42 3.63
CA ASN A 23 1.18 -0.85 2.31
C ASN A 23 0.02 0.17 2.31
N SER A 24 -0.83 0.21 3.35
CA SER A 24 -1.88 1.22 3.49
C SER A 24 -1.41 2.45 4.28
N ILE A 25 -0.66 2.25 5.36
CA ILE A 25 -0.21 3.37 6.20
C ILE A 25 0.74 4.32 5.44
N LEU A 26 1.59 3.83 4.55
CA LEU A 26 2.54 4.68 3.83
C LEU A 26 1.87 5.75 2.93
N PRO A 27 0.91 5.41 2.05
CA PRO A 27 0.16 6.42 1.30
C PRO A 27 -0.72 7.29 2.21
N ILE A 28 -1.32 6.76 3.28
CA ILE A 28 -2.10 7.55 4.24
C ILE A 28 -1.22 8.62 4.91
N LEU A 29 -0.01 8.26 5.34
CA LEU A 29 0.96 9.20 5.90
C LEU A 29 1.33 10.30 4.88
N ALA A 30 1.56 9.96 3.61
CA ALA A 30 1.77 10.96 2.57
C ALA A 30 0.54 11.86 2.38
N ALA A 31 -0.66 11.29 2.40
CA ALA A 31 -1.93 12.02 2.24
C ALA A 31 -2.21 13.01 3.38
N THR A 32 -1.63 12.85 4.57
CA THR A 32 -1.74 13.87 5.65
C THR A 32 -1.20 15.23 5.22
N LEU A 33 -0.29 15.28 4.25
CA LEU A 33 0.20 16.54 3.67
C LEU A 33 -0.90 17.33 2.94
N LEU A 34 -2.02 16.70 2.56
CA LEU A 34 -3.10 17.37 1.81
C LEU A 34 -3.91 18.37 2.65
N CYS A 35 -3.81 18.36 3.99
CA CYS A 35 -4.49 19.32 4.86
C CYS A 35 -3.57 19.99 5.88
N GLU A 36 -4.01 21.12 6.43
CA GLU A 36 -3.26 21.90 7.45
C GLU A 36 -3.59 21.48 8.89
N GLU A 37 -4.73 20.82 9.06
CA GLU A 37 -5.27 20.37 10.34
C GLU A 37 -4.60 19.08 10.82
N GLU A 38 -4.85 18.68 12.06
CA GLU A 38 -4.28 17.46 12.63
C GLU A 38 -5.02 16.22 12.14
N CYS A 39 -4.27 15.22 11.66
CA CYS A 39 -4.76 13.87 11.38
C CYS A 39 -4.25 12.91 12.46
N ILE A 40 -5.13 12.06 12.98
CA ILE A 40 -4.82 11.03 13.96
C ILE A 40 -4.97 9.67 13.29
N ILE A 41 -3.88 8.89 13.26
CA ILE A 41 -3.85 7.60 12.57
C ILE A 41 -3.56 6.49 13.59
N HIS A 42 -4.42 5.47 13.61
CA HIS A 42 -4.38 4.34 14.55
C HIS A 42 -3.97 3.02 13.88
N ASP A 43 -3.62 2.06 14.73
CA ASP A 43 -3.17 0.69 14.37
C ASP A 43 -1.92 0.65 13.50
N ILE A 44 -0.99 1.57 13.77
CA ILE A 44 0.24 1.72 12.99
C ILE A 44 1.25 0.64 13.39
N PRO A 45 1.80 -0.13 12.41
CA PRO A 45 2.80 -1.14 12.69
C PRO A 45 4.16 -0.51 13.01
N ASP A 46 4.92 -1.10 13.95
CA ASP A 46 6.26 -0.62 14.31
C ASP A 46 7.33 -1.10 13.31
N LEU A 47 7.33 -0.49 12.13
CA LEU A 47 8.21 -0.86 11.01
C LEU A 47 9.19 0.25 10.65
N GLN A 48 10.34 -0.15 10.10
CA GLN A 48 11.38 0.79 9.66
C GLN A 48 10.85 1.74 8.57
N ASP A 49 10.06 1.24 7.64
CA ASP A 49 9.44 2.01 6.56
C ASP A 49 8.55 3.15 7.09
N VAL A 50 7.76 2.88 8.13
CA VAL A 50 6.93 3.89 8.82
C VAL A 50 7.83 4.96 9.45
N LYS A 51 8.90 4.55 10.13
CA LYS A 51 9.87 5.50 10.74
C LYS A 51 10.54 6.38 9.69
N VAL A 52 10.87 5.83 8.53
CA VAL A 52 11.45 6.59 7.40
C VAL A 52 10.43 7.59 6.84
N MET A 53 9.17 7.17 6.65
CA MET A 53 8.11 8.06 6.19
C MET A 53 7.87 9.22 7.19
N CYS A 54 7.82 8.95 8.49
CA CYS A 54 7.69 10.00 9.51
C CYS A 54 8.82 11.04 9.40
N LYS A 55 10.08 10.59 9.28
CA LYS A 55 11.23 11.50 9.11
C LYS A 55 11.15 12.32 7.84
N LEU A 56 10.64 11.73 6.75
CA LEU A 56 10.40 12.45 5.50
C LEU A 56 9.34 13.54 5.70
N LEU A 57 8.22 13.23 6.34
CA LEU A 57 7.17 14.22 6.65
C LEU A 57 7.71 15.36 7.54
N GLU A 58 8.48 15.03 8.57
CA GLU A 58 9.17 16.02 9.43
C GLU A 58 10.11 16.92 8.63
N ALA A 59 10.90 16.35 7.71
CA ALA A 59 11.80 17.11 6.85
C ALA A 59 11.07 18.04 5.87
N LEU A 60 9.84 17.69 5.48
CA LEU A 60 8.96 18.54 4.66
C LEU A 60 8.23 19.63 5.48
N GLY A 61 8.35 19.60 6.81
CA GLY A 61 7.79 20.60 7.72
C GLY A 61 6.57 20.15 8.54
N ALA A 62 6.14 18.89 8.42
CA ALA A 62 5.04 18.37 9.23
C ALA A 62 5.47 18.09 10.68
N GLU A 63 4.59 18.36 11.65
CA GLU A 63 4.77 17.88 13.02
C GLU A 63 4.26 16.43 13.11
N VAL A 64 5.11 15.49 13.54
CA VAL A 64 4.73 14.09 13.78
C VAL A 64 4.92 13.77 15.27
N LYS A 65 3.85 13.39 15.95
CA LYS A 65 3.87 13.02 17.37
C LYS A 65 3.36 11.59 17.54
N LYS A 66 4.18 10.75 18.18
CA LYS A 66 3.76 9.39 18.55
C LYS A 66 2.97 9.41 19.84
N GLU A 67 1.78 8.81 19.81
CA GLU A 67 0.93 8.60 20.98
C GLU A 67 0.85 7.08 21.27
N GLY A 68 1.31 6.68 22.44
CA GLY A 68 1.37 5.26 22.80
C GLY A 68 2.26 4.43 21.86
N SER A 69 1.86 3.19 21.61
CA SER A 69 2.63 2.24 20.80
C SER A 69 2.30 2.26 19.30
N ASN A 70 1.05 2.57 18.93
CA ASN A 70 0.50 2.35 17.59
C ASN A 70 -0.33 3.52 17.03
N THR A 71 -0.21 4.73 17.60
CA THR A 71 -0.93 5.92 17.11
C THR A 71 0.05 7.04 16.76
N LEU A 72 -0.22 7.74 15.65
CA LEU A 72 0.50 8.96 15.25
C LEU A 72 -0.48 10.12 15.09
N ARG A 73 -0.08 11.29 15.56
CA ARG A 73 -0.70 12.58 15.26
C ARG A 73 0.19 13.34 14.31
N ILE A 74 -0.34 13.70 13.15
CA ILE A 74 0.39 14.41 12.11
C ILE A 74 -0.30 15.73 11.83
N LYS A 75 0.46 16.83 11.81
CA LYS A 75 -0.05 18.15 11.45
C LYS A 75 0.86 18.81 10.42
N ALA A 76 0.37 18.96 9.20
CA ALA A 76 1.08 19.58 8.08
C ALA A 76 0.59 21.02 7.81
N ALA A 77 0.56 21.84 8.86
CA ALA A 77 0.09 23.23 8.78
C ALA A 77 0.95 24.07 7.84
N ASN A 78 2.27 23.92 7.92
CA ASN A 78 3.22 24.66 7.08
C ASN A 78 4.20 23.68 6.43
N ILE A 79 4.12 23.55 5.11
CA ILE A 79 5.16 22.87 4.33
C ILE A 79 6.34 23.83 4.18
N THR A 80 7.49 23.46 4.73
CA THR A 80 8.70 24.31 4.74
C THR A 80 9.53 24.15 3.47
N THR A 81 9.39 23.02 2.79
CA THR A 81 10.05 22.70 1.53
C THR A 81 9.21 21.70 0.74
N CYS A 82 9.21 21.83 -0.58
CA CYS A 82 8.57 20.89 -1.50
C CYS A 82 9.63 20.07 -2.27
N GLU A 83 10.83 19.97 -1.68
CA GLU A 83 11.94 19.15 -2.14
C GLU A 83 12.16 17.94 -1.22
N ALA A 84 12.09 16.73 -1.80
CA ALA A 84 12.43 15.47 -1.14
C ALA A 84 13.77 14.95 -1.68
N THR A 85 14.81 15.05 -0.85
CA THR A 85 16.21 14.79 -1.26
C THR A 85 16.53 13.30 -1.41
N TYR A 86 17.68 13.01 -2.02
CA TYR A 86 18.21 11.65 -2.17
C TYR A 86 18.26 10.90 -0.83
N GLU A 87 18.72 11.53 0.25
CA GLU A 87 18.88 10.92 1.56
C GLU A 87 17.53 10.43 2.12
N LEU A 88 16.44 11.13 1.81
CA LEU A 88 15.09 10.79 2.27
C LEU A 88 14.41 9.76 1.36
N ILE A 89 14.61 9.84 0.04
CA ILE A 89 13.95 8.93 -0.91
C ILE A 89 14.69 7.58 -1.05
N SER A 90 16.02 7.57 -1.03
CA SER A 90 16.81 6.36 -1.31
C SER A 90 16.63 5.26 -0.26
N GLN A 91 16.18 5.61 0.94
CA GLN A 91 15.90 4.66 2.02
C GLN A 91 14.66 3.81 1.76
N MET A 92 13.66 4.34 1.04
CA MET A 92 12.40 3.65 0.80
C MET A 92 11.73 4.16 -0.48
N ARG A 93 11.44 3.25 -1.41
CA ARG A 93 10.80 3.60 -2.69
C ARG A 93 9.42 4.25 -2.54
N ALA A 94 8.64 3.83 -1.54
CA ALA A 94 7.32 4.40 -1.25
C ALA A 94 7.38 5.89 -0.85
N SER A 95 8.55 6.42 -0.49
CA SER A 95 8.75 7.84 -0.23
C SER A 95 8.37 8.73 -1.43
N PHE A 96 8.34 8.18 -2.66
CA PHE A 96 7.87 8.91 -3.85
C PHE A 96 6.38 9.31 -3.78
N LEU A 97 5.59 8.72 -2.89
CA LEU A 97 4.16 9.03 -2.71
C LEU A 97 3.90 10.45 -2.20
N VAL A 98 4.89 11.15 -1.64
CA VAL A 98 4.74 12.55 -1.24
C VAL A 98 4.62 13.50 -2.43
N MET A 99 4.98 13.05 -3.65
CA MET A 99 4.99 13.90 -4.84
C MET A 99 3.59 14.43 -5.19
N GLY A 100 2.55 13.58 -5.16
CA GLY A 100 1.17 14.01 -5.42
C GLY A 100 0.68 15.09 -4.45
N PRO A 101 0.75 14.85 -3.11
CA PRO A 101 0.40 15.85 -2.12
C PRO A 101 1.21 17.16 -2.20
N LEU A 102 2.53 17.08 -2.41
CA LEU A 102 3.38 18.27 -2.54
C LEU A 102 3.03 19.08 -3.78
N LEU A 103 2.85 18.44 -4.93
CA LEU A 103 2.45 19.12 -6.17
C LEU A 103 1.12 19.86 -5.99
N THR A 104 0.21 19.28 -5.22
CA THR A 104 -1.11 19.85 -4.94
C THR A 104 -1.06 21.03 -3.96
N ARG A 105 -0.27 20.91 -2.88
CA ARG A 105 -0.17 21.95 -1.84
C ARG A 105 0.75 23.11 -2.24
N CYS A 106 1.79 22.83 -3.02
CA CYS A 106 2.85 23.78 -3.33
C CYS A 106 2.83 24.28 -4.77
N ASN A 107 2.00 23.71 -5.65
CA ASN A 107 2.06 23.90 -7.11
C ASN A 107 3.39 23.46 -7.76
N HIS A 108 4.30 22.90 -6.98
CA HIS A 108 5.56 22.33 -7.45
C HIS A 108 6.05 21.24 -6.50
N ALA A 109 6.79 20.27 -7.01
CA ALA A 109 7.44 19.23 -6.23
C ALA A 109 8.76 18.82 -6.90
N LYS A 110 9.83 18.74 -6.11
CA LYS A 110 11.14 18.25 -6.54
C LYS A 110 11.49 17.00 -5.76
N VAL A 111 11.40 15.85 -6.39
CA VAL A 111 11.54 14.56 -5.71
C VAL A 111 12.64 13.75 -6.39
N TYR A 112 13.59 13.24 -5.61
CA TYR A 112 14.59 12.34 -6.17
C TYR A 112 13.93 11.05 -6.71
N MET A 113 14.36 10.56 -7.86
CA MET A 113 13.84 9.34 -8.43
C MET A 113 14.20 8.14 -7.55
N PRO A 114 13.24 7.27 -7.18
CA PRO A 114 13.59 6.04 -6.51
C PRO A 114 14.51 5.20 -7.41
N GLY A 115 15.61 4.71 -6.84
CA GLY A 115 16.60 3.91 -7.57
C GLY A 115 16.07 2.55 -8.05
N GLY A 116 16.98 1.74 -8.62
CA GLY A 116 16.69 0.37 -9.05
C GLY A 116 16.25 -0.52 -7.88
N CYS A 117 15.21 -1.32 -8.08
CA CYS A 117 14.73 -2.28 -7.10
C CYS A 117 15.32 -3.67 -7.41
N ALA A 118 15.81 -4.38 -6.39
CA ALA A 118 16.38 -5.73 -6.55
C ALA A 118 15.37 -6.77 -7.09
N ILE A 119 14.07 -6.49 -6.96
CA ILE A 119 12.97 -7.37 -7.37
C ILE A 119 12.68 -7.23 -8.87
N GLY A 120 12.97 -6.08 -9.49
CA GLY A 120 12.69 -5.83 -10.90
C GLY A 120 12.67 -4.34 -11.27
N THR A 121 12.49 -4.07 -12.56
CA THR A 121 12.32 -2.70 -13.07
C THR A 121 10.96 -2.15 -12.68
N ARG A 122 10.93 -1.14 -11.82
CA ARG A 122 9.71 -0.43 -11.45
C ARG A 122 9.85 1.00 -11.96
N PRO A 123 9.37 1.32 -13.17
CA PRO A 123 9.43 2.69 -13.66
C PRO A 123 8.41 3.57 -12.90
N ILE A 124 8.61 4.89 -12.95
CA ILE A 124 7.70 5.90 -12.38
C ILE A 124 6.91 6.63 -13.47
N ASP A 125 7.06 6.20 -14.72
CA ASP A 125 6.46 6.78 -15.91
C ASP A 125 4.95 6.97 -15.80
N LEU A 126 4.23 6.00 -15.23
CA LEU A 126 2.78 6.09 -15.02
C LEU A 126 2.40 7.20 -14.02
N HIS A 127 3.22 7.45 -13.00
CA HIS A 127 3.00 8.56 -12.08
C HIS A 127 3.15 9.90 -12.82
N LEU A 128 4.25 10.03 -13.58
CA LEU A 128 4.55 11.24 -14.35
C LEU A 128 3.52 11.48 -15.45
N LYS A 129 3.03 10.41 -16.10
CA LYS A 129 1.91 10.44 -17.04
C LYS A 129 0.70 11.06 -16.34
N GLY A 130 0.29 10.53 -15.19
CA GLY A 130 -0.84 11.06 -14.42
C GLY A 130 -0.71 12.56 -14.11
N PHE A 131 0.44 12.99 -13.59
CA PHE A 131 0.67 14.41 -13.29
C PHE A 131 0.62 15.30 -14.54
N ARG A 132 1.17 14.86 -15.68
CA ARG A 132 1.05 15.60 -16.95
C ARG A 132 -0.39 15.76 -17.41
N TYR A 133 -1.20 14.70 -17.30
CA TYR A 133 -2.62 14.78 -17.62
C TYR A 133 -3.35 15.78 -16.72
N LEU A 134 -2.97 15.88 -15.44
CA LEU A 134 -3.51 16.88 -14.52
C LEU A 134 -3.00 18.31 -14.79
N GLY A 135 -2.14 18.52 -15.79
CA GLY A 135 -1.61 19.85 -16.16
C GLY A 135 -0.28 20.20 -15.51
N SER A 136 0.52 19.21 -15.10
CA SER A 136 1.87 19.44 -14.60
C SER A 136 2.93 19.33 -15.70
N GLU A 137 3.83 20.30 -15.75
CA GLU A 137 5.07 20.21 -16.51
C GLU A 137 6.09 19.38 -15.72
N ILE A 138 6.68 18.37 -16.37
CA ILE A 138 7.59 17.42 -15.74
C ILE A 138 8.97 17.48 -16.42
N GLU A 139 9.99 17.81 -15.66
CA GLU A 139 11.38 17.80 -16.07
C GLU A 139 12.17 16.78 -15.23
N SER A 140 13.11 16.08 -15.85
CA SER A 140 13.99 15.15 -15.15
C SER A 140 15.44 15.53 -15.37
N GLU A 141 16.13 15.92 -14.28
CA GLU A 141 17.52 16.36 -14.33
C GLU A 141 18.31 15.76 -13.16
N LYS A 142 19.49 15.20 -13.42
CA LYS A 142 20.43 14.69 -12.39
C LYS A 142 19.79 13.73 -11.36
N GLY A 143 18.83 12.92 -11.79
CA GLY A 143 18.12 11.97 -10.93
C GLY A 143 16.97 12.57 -10.11
N TYR A 144 16.66 13.85 -10.28
CA TYR A 144 15.46 14.47 -9.73
C TYR A 144 14.35 14.53 -10.76
N VAL A 145 13.11 14.41 -10.29
CA VAL A 145 11.91 14.80 -11.02
C VAL A 145 11.44 16.13 -10.45
N ASN A 146 11.36 17.15 -11.31
CA ASN A 146 10.71 18.41 -11.03
C ASN A 146 9.33 18.39 -11.68
N ALA A 147 8.29 18.58 -10.89
CA ALA A 147 6.93 18.77 -11.36
C ALA A 147 6.47 20.17 -10.96
N THR A 148 5.96 20.93 -11.91
CA THR A 148 5.43 22.28 -11.69
C THR A 148 4.06 22.36 -12.33
N SER A 149 3.13 23.11 -11.73
CA SER A 149 1.83 23.39 -12.32
C SER A 149 1.31 24.72 -11.82
N GLU A 150 0.75 25.56 -12.69
CA GLU A 150 0.03 26.75 -12.23
C GLU A 150 -1.23 26.35 -11.45
N LYS A 151 -1.90 25.30 -11.92
CA LYS A 151 -3.11 24.74 -11.34
C LYS A 151 -3.36 23.34 -11.88
N LEU A 152 -3.57 22.38 -10.98
CA LEU A 152 -4.01 21.04 -11.37
C LEU A 152 -5.47 21.06 -11.82
N THR A 153 -5.76 20.42 -12.94
CA THR A 153 -7.11 20.31 -13.52
C THR A 153 -7.45 18.85 -13.74
N GLY A 154 -8.64 18.44 -13.31
CA GLY A 154 -9.13 17.08 -13.50
C GLY A 154 -9.31 16.72 -14.97
N ARG A 155 -8.95 15.48 -15.31
CA ARG A 155 -8.99 14.91 -16.67
C ARG A 155 -9.27 13.41 -16.62
N ASP A 156 -9.61 12.86 -17.77
CA ASP A 156 -9.66 11.41 -17.98
C ASP A 156 -8.23 10.88 -18.17
N ILE A 157 -7.87 9.87 -17.40
CA ILE A 157 -6.52 9.27 -17.35
C ILE A 157 -6.67 7.77 -17.47
N TYR A 158 -6.11 7.18 -18.53
CA TYR A 158 -6.00 5.73 -18.70
C TYR A 158 -4.59 5.26 -18.32
N LEU A 159 -4.50 4.35 -17.35
CA LEU A 159 -3.24 3.69 -16.97
C LEU A 159 -2.99 2.46 -17.84
N ASP A 160 -1.80 2.35 -18.41
CA ASP A 160 -1.45 1.21 -19.27
C ASP A 160 -1.29 -0.09 -18.46
N PHE A 161 -1.05 0.05 -17.15
CA PHE A 161 -0.99 -1.02 -16.16
C PHE A 161 -1.57 -0.51 -14.83
N PRO A 162 -2.34 -1.32 -14.07
CA PRO A 162 -2.92 -0.94 -12.79
C PRO A 162 -1.86 -0.83 -11.69
N SER A 163 -1.03 0.21 -11.77
CA SER A 163 0.04 0.47 -10.82
C SER A 163 -0.54 1.05 -9.52
N VAL A 164 -0.32 0.35 -8.40
CA VAL A 164 -0.73 0.76 -7.05
C VAL A 164 -0.21 2.16 -6.75
N GLY A 165 1.11 2.36 -6.78
CA GLY A 165 1.71 3.65 -6.42
C GLY A 165 1.34 4.81 -7.36
N ALA A 166 1.07 4.53 -8.64
CA ALA A 166 0.61 5.56 -9.57
C ALA A 166 -0.85 5.95 -9.27
N THR A 167 -1.70 4.95 -9.00
CA THR A 167 -3.10 5.16 -8.59
C THR A 167 -3.16 6.02 -7.32
N GLU A 168 -2.39 5.68 -6.29
CA GLU A 168 -2.33 6.44 -5.02
C GLU A 168 -1.90 7.90 -5.25
N ASN A 169 -0.81 8.12 -5.99
CA ASN A 169 -0.31 9.47 -6.29
C ASN A 169 -1.31 10.31 -7.07
N ILE A 170 -1.96 9.72 -8.08
CA ILE A 170 -2.94 10.42 -8.91
C ILE A 170 -4.18 10.75 -8.10
N ILE A 171 -4.67 9.84 -7.24
CA ILE A 171 -5.78 10.10 -6.31
C ILE A 171 -5.44 11.30 -5.41
N MET A 172 -4.28 11.27 -4.75
CA MET A 172 -3.86 12.35 -3.86
C MET A 172 -3.74 13.68 -4.63
N ALA A 173 -3.16 13.68 -5.84
CA ALA A 173 -3.00 14.87 -6.65
C ALA A 173 -4.34 15.45 -7.17
N ALA A 174 -5.27 14.58 -7.56
CA ALA A 174 -6.57 14.98 -8.09
C ALA A 174 -7.52 15.52 -7.01
N THR A 175 -7.26 15.24 -5.73
CA THR A 175 -8.19 15.55 -4.62
C THR A 175 -8.47 17.05 -4.46
N LEU A 176 -7.51 17.93 -4.77
CA LEU A 176 -7.70 19.39 -4.76
C LEU A 176 -7.56 20.02 -6.16
N ALA A 177 -7.53 19.20 -7.22
CA ALA A 177 -7.51 19.69 -8.60
C ALA A 177 -8.86 20.35 -8.97
N GLU A 178 -8.88 21.24 -9.94
CA GLU A 178 -10.14 21.80 -10.43
C GLU A 178 -10.86 20.83 -11.36
N GLY A 179 -12.10 20.47 -11.01
CA GLY A 179 -12.96 19.63 -11.85
C GLY A 179 -13.00 18.18 -11.39
N GLU A 180 -13.26 17.29 -12.34
CA GLU A 180 -13.36 15.84 -12.10
C GLU A 180 -12.23 15.13 -12.84
N THR A 181 -11.58 14.19 -12.15
CA THR A 181 -10.61 13.24 -12.71
C THR A 181 -11.27 11.88 -12.79
N ILE A 182 -11.22 11.24 -13.96
CA ILE A 182 -11.63 9.85 -14.14
C ILE A 182 -10.36 9.03 -14.37
N LEU A 183 -10.00 8.17 -13.42
CA LEU A 183 -8.87 7.27 -13.52
C LEU A 183 -9.36 5.88 -13.95
N GLU A 184 -8.99 5.47 -15.16
CA GLU A 184 -9.33 4.18 -15.74
C GLU A 184 -8.16 3.20 -15.67
N ASN A 185 -8.50 1.91 -15.55
CA ASN A 185 -7.56 0.83 -15.28
C ASN A 185 -6.75 1.07 -14.00
N ALA A 186 -7.42 1.62 -12.98
CA ALA A 186 -6.85 1.87 -11.67
C ALA A 186 -6.53 0.56 -10.93
N ALA A 187 -5.59 0.63 -10.00
CA ALA A 187 -5.32 -0.43 -9.04
C ALA A 187 -6.55 -0.66 -8.13
N GLU A 188 -6.88 -1.92 -7.87
CA GLU A 188 -8.10 -2.33 -7.15
C GLU A 188 -7.81 -2.81 -5.72
N GLU A 189 -6.55 -2.76 -5.30
CA GLU A 189 -6.05 -3.24 -4.03
C GLU A 189 -6.80 -2.64 -2.81
N PRO A 190 -6.99 -3.40 -1.72
CA PRO A 190 -7.64 -2.89 -0.51
C PRO A 190 -6.99 -1.63 0.06
N GLU A 191 -5.68 -1.47 -0.14
CA GLU A 191 -4.93 -0.28 0.27
C GLU A 191 -5.37 0.99 -0.49
N ILE A 192 -5.81 0.86 -1.75
CA ILE A 192 -6.39 1.97 -2.53
C ILE A 192 -7.74 2.40 -1.94
N VAL A 193 -8.54 1.43 -1.52
CA VAL A 193 -9.85 1.68 -0.88
C VAL A 193 -9.64 2.40 0.45
N ASP A 194 -8.66 1.97 1.25
CA ASP A 194 -8.36 2.58 2.54
C ASP A 194 -7.86 4.03 2.39
N LEU A 195 -6.97 4.29 1.42
CA LEU A 195 -6.54 5.66 1.09
C LEU A 195 -7.73 6.55 0.66
N ALA A 196 -8.62 6.03 -0.19
CA ALA A 196 -9.79 6.77 -0.63
C ALA A 196 -10.75 7.07 0.54
N ASN A 197 -10.94 6.11 1.44
CA ASN A 197 -11.75 6.29 2.65
C ASN A 197 -11.14 7.34 3.58
N PHE A 198 -9.81 7.29 3.78
CA PHE A 198 -9.09 8.29 4.56
C PHE A 198 -9.31 9.70 3.98
N ILE A 199 -9.05 9.89 2.68
CA ILE A 199 -9.22 11.20 2.02
C ILE A 199 -10.69 11.67 2.05
N ASN A 200 -11.65 10.76 1.87
CA ASN A 200 -13.08 11.08 1.98
C ASN A 200 -13.44 11.53 3.41
N SER A 201 -12.86 10.92 4.45
CA SER A 201 -13.07 11.34 5.84
C SER A 201 -12.51 12.76 6.11
N MET A 202 -11.51 13.19 5.35
CA MET A 202 -11.00 14.57 5.35
C MET A 202 -11.90 15.55 4.57
N GLY A 203 -13.00 15.09 3.97
CA GLY A 203 -13.89 15.90 3.14
C GLY A 203 -13.61 15.81 1.63
N GLY A 204 -12.82 14.84 1.19
CA GLY A 204 -12.63 14.53 -0.22
C GLY A 204 -13.88 13.93 -0.88
N ASN A 205 -13.83 13.76 -2.21
CA ASN A 205 -14.90 13.15 -2.98
C ASN A 205 -14.32 12.17 -4.01
N ILE A 206 -14.08 10.95 -3.54
CA ILE A 206 -13.54 9.83 -4.29
C ILE A 206 -14.57 8.71 -4.28
N VAL A 207 -14.96 8.24 -5.47
CA VAL A 207 -15.89 7.12 -5.64
C VAL A 207 -15.31 6.10 -6.62
N GLY A 208 -15.64 4.81 -6.41
CA GLY A 208 -15.19 3.73 -7.28
C GLY A 208 -13.84 3.11 -6.93
N ALA A 209 -13.20 3.51 -5.82
CA ALA A 209 -12.02 2.81 -5.29
C ALA A 209 -12.33 1.33 -5.02
N GLY A 210 -11.41 0.44 -5.39
CA GLY A 210 -11.66 -1.01 -5.41
C GLY A 210 -12.34 -1.51 -6.68
N THR A 211 -12.48 -0.63 -7.69
CA THR A 211 -12.89 -0.98 -9.06
C THR A 211 -11.89 -0.40 -10.06
N LYS A 212 -11.96 -0.84 -11.31
CA LYS A 212 -11.11 -0.35 -12.41
C LYS A 212 -11.27 1.14 -12.74
N THR A 213 -12.34 1.79 -12.27
CA THR A 213 -12.61 3.20 -12.57
C THR A 213 -12.84 3.97 -11.30
N ILE A 214 -11.95 4.92 -11.00
CA ILE A 214 -12.05 5.80 -9.84
C ILE A 214 -12.37 7.22 -10.33
N ARG A 215 -13.42 7.82 -9.78
CA ARG A 215 -13.79 9.22 -10.05
C ARG A 215 -13.41 10.06 -8.84
N ILE A 216 -12.63 11.10 -9.07
CA ILE A 216 -12.19 12.05 -8.06
C ILE A 216 -12.73 13.42 -8.44
N LYS A 217 -13.68 13.94 -7.66
CA LYS A 217 -14.14 15.32 -7.80
C LYS A 217 -13.33 16.20 -6.87
N GLY A 218 -12.48 17.05 -7.44
CA GLY A 218 -11.61 17.89 -6.63
C GLY A 218 -12.39 18.88 -5.78
N VAL A 219 -11.92 19.06 -4.54
CA VAL A 219 -12.52 19.93 -3.53
C VAL A 219 -11.60 21.12 -3.22
N LYS A 220 -12.14 22.14 -2.55
CA LYS A 220 -11.37 23.37 -2.27
C LYS A 220 -10.37 23.22 -1.12
N LYS A 221 -10.69 22.35 -0.17
CA LYS A 221 -9.89 22.12 1.04
C LYS A 221 -10.26 20.77 1.64
N LEU A 222 -9.33 20.22 2.39
CA LEU A 222 -9.51 19.05 3.24
C LEU A 222 -9.32 19.45 4.71
N HIS A 223 -9.80 18.60 5.60
CA HIS A 223 -9.83 18.78 7.04
C HIS A 223 -9.11 17.66 7.79
N GLY A 224 -8.79 17.92 9.05
CA GLY A 224 -8.25 16.93 9.95
C GLY A 224 -9.26 15.81 10.19
N THR A 225 -8.76 14.61 10.45
CA THR A 225 -9.60 13.42 10.63
C THR A 225 -8.92 12.41 11.55
N GLU A 226 -9.69 11.43 12.01
CA GLU A 226 -9.20 10.26 12.73
C GLU A 226 -9.46 9.01 11.89
N HIS A 227 -8.45 8.16 11.71
CA HIS A 227 -8.52 7.00 10.83
C HIS A 227 -7.76 5.80 11.41
N THR A 228 -8.33 4.61 11.27
CA THR A 228 -7.69 3.35 11.65
C THR A 228 -7.29 2.60 10.40
N VAL A 229 -6.00 2.27 10.29
CA VAL A 229 -5.46 1.55 9.12
C VAL A 229 -6.09 0.16 9.03
N ILE A 230 -6.41 -0.29 7.82
CA ILE A 230 -6.90 -1.66 7.61
C ILE A 230 -5.87 -2.71 8.05
N PRO A 231 -6.28 -3.94 8.39
CA PRO A 231 -5.32 -4.97 8.78
C PRO A 231 -4.43 -5.46 7.63
N ASP A 232 -3.21 -5.90 7.97
CA ASP A 232 -2.22 -6.35 6.99
C ASP A 232 -2.57 -7.74 6.42
N ARG A 233 -3.13 -7.75 5.21
CA ARG A 233 -3.45 -8.99 4.49
C ARG A 233 -2.23 -9.82 4.11
N ILE A 234 -1.04 -9.23 3.98
CA ILE A 234 0.18 -9.98 3.62
C ILE A 234 0.77 -10.64 4.86
N GLU A 235 0.75 -9.95 6.01
CA GLU A 235 1.08 -10.55 7.31
C GLU A 235 0.12 -11.71 7.63
N ALA A 236 -1.19 -11.48 7.48
CA ALA A 236 -2.21 -12.51 7.69
C ALA A 236 -1.98 -13.72 6.79
N GLY A 237 -1.83 -13.51 5.49
CA GLY A 237 -1.52 -14.57 4.54
C GLY A 237 -0.25 -15.34 4.89
N THR A 238 0.78 -14.65 5.40
CA THR A 238 2.04 -15.29 5.81
C THR A 238 1.82 -16.28 6.97
N TYR A 239 1.04 -15.91 8.00
CA TYR A 239 0.71 -16.82 9.08
C TYR A 239 -0.22 -17.96 8.65
N MET A 240 -1.17 -17.68 7.76
CA MET A 240 -2.03 -18.70 7.16
C MET A 240 -1.22 -19.77 6.40
N VAL A 241 -0.26 -19.34 5.59
CA VAL A 241 0.66 -20.24 4.87
C VAL A 241 1.56 -20.99 5.84
N ALA A 242 2.06 -20.36 6.89
CA ALA A 242 2.88 -21.03 7.91
C ALA A 242 2.11 -22.14 8.63
N ALA A 243 0.82 -21.93 8.92
CA ALA A 243 -0.06 -22.95 9.49
C ALA A 243 -0.15 -24.18 8.58
N ALA A 244 -0.47 -23.96 7.29
CA ALA A 244 -0.54 -25.02 6.29
C ALA A 244 0.80 -25.75 6.11
N ALA A 245 1.90 -25.01 5.93
CA ALA A 245 3.24 -25.55 5.69
C ALA A 245 3.76 -26.41 6.85
N THR A 246 3.36 -26.10 8.09
CA THR A 246 3.80 -26.82 9.29
C THR A 246 2.88 -27.98 9.69
N GLY A 247 1.76 -28.18 8.99
CA GLY A 247 0.77 -29.20 9.38
C GLY A 247 -0.04 -28.80 10.62
N GLY A 248 -0.20 -27.49 10.87
CA GLY A 248 -0.74 -26.89 12.08
C GLY A 248 -2.22 -26.50 12.04
N ASP A 249 -2.65 -25.78 13.07
CA ASP A 249 -4.01 -25.25 13.29
C ASP A 249 -3.91 -23.86 13.93
N VAL A 250 -4.01 -22.81 13.11
CA VAL A 250 -3.77 -21.42 13.53
C VAL A 250 -4.99 -20.57 13.23
N THR A 251 -5.41 -19.78 14.21
CA THR A 251 -6.39 -18.71 14.03
C THR A 251 -5.65 -17.38 13.87
N VAL A 252 -5.95 -16.66 12.79
CA VAL A 252 -5.41 -15.33 12.52
C VAL A 252 -6.55 -14.32 12.75
N GLU A 253 -6.40 -13.47 13.74
CA GLU A 253 -7.35 -12.41 14.14
C GLU A 253 -6.96 -11.06 13.55
N ASN A 254 -7.92 -10.12 13.55
CA ASN A 254 -7.79 -8.80 12.93
C ASN A 254 -7.58 -8.93 11.42
N VAL A 255 -8.47 -9.61 10.72
CA VAL A 255 -8.39 -9.75 9.27
C VAL A 255 -9.72 -9.40 8.63
N VAL A 256 -9.66 -9.01 7.36
CA VAL A 256 -10.84 -8.87 6.51
C VAL A 256 -10.78 -10.01 5.48
N PRO A 257 -11.55 -11.09 5.63
CA PRO A 257 -11.43 -12.27 4.76
C PRO A 257 -11.59 -11.96 3.26
N SER A 258 -12.40 -10.95 2.91
CA SER A 258 -12.57 -10.52 1.53
C SER A 258 -11.28 -9.99 0.89
N HIS A 259 -10.33 -9.46 1.65
CA HIS A 259 -9.02 -9.02 1.16
C HIS A 259 -8.06 -10.19 0.84
N LEU A 260 -8.40 -11.40 1.28
CA LEU A 260 -7.54 -12.59 1.25
C LEU A 260 -8.07 -13.68 0.31
N GLN A 261 -9.14 -13.43 -0.44
CA GLN A 261 -9.84 -14.46 -1.22
C GLN A 261 -8.94 -15.33 -2.12
N PRO A 262 -7.98 -14.76 -2.88
CA PRO A 262 -7.09 -15.58 -3.73
C PRO A 262 -6.16 -16.50 -2.91
N VAL A 263 -5.69 -16.00 -1.76
CA VAL A 263 -4.84 -16.75 -0.83
C VAL A 263 -5.64 -17.88 -0.18
N ILE A 264 -6.86 -17.57 0.28
CA ILE A 264 -7.78 -18.55 0.87
C ILE A 264 -8.11 -19.65 -0.15
N ALA A 265 -8.45 -19.28 -1.38
CA ALA A 265 -8.75 -20.22 -2.45
C ALA A 265 -7.57 -21.17 -2.72
N LYS A 266 -6.34 -20.65 -2.82
CA LYS A 266 -5.15 -21.47 -3.06
C LYS A 266 -4.76 -22.33 -1.87
N LEU A 267 -4.98 -21.90 -0.64
CA LEU A 267 -4.80 -22.75 0.55
C LEU A 267 -5.78 -23.93 0.56
N ARG A 268 -7.04 -23.68 0.21
CA ARG A 268 -8.06 -24.74 0.07
C ARG A 268 -7.69 -25.72 -1.05
N GLU A 269 -7.22 -25.22 -2.19
CA GLU A 269 -6.75 -26.05 -3.31
C GLU A 269 -5.55 -26.92 -2.91
N ALA A 270 -4.63 -26.38 -2.10
CA ALA A 270 -3.49 -27.11 -1.52
C ALA A 270 -3.91 -28.18 -0.48
N GLY A 271 -5.18 -28.20 -0.07
CA GLY A 271 -5.73 -29.20 0.86
C GLY A 271 -5.91 -28.74 2.31
N ALA A 272 -5.68 -27.46 2.63
CA ALA A 272 -5.98 -26.92 3.95
C ALA A 272 -7.49 -26.64 4.12
N SER A 273 -8.03 -26.82 5.32
CA SER A 273 -9.33 -26.27 5.68
C SER A 273 -9.14 -24.80 6.10
N VAL A 274 -9.96 -23.92 5.55
CA VAL A 274 -9.95 -22.49 5.88
C VAL A 274 -11.36 -22.09 6.29
N GLU A 275 -11.53 -21.72 7.55
CA GLU A 275 -12.79 -21.24 8.13
C GLU A 275 -12.73 -19.72 8.23
N GLU A 276 -13.68 -19.05 7.58
CA GLU A 276 -13.80 -17.59 7.56
C GLU A 276 -14.84 -17.15 8.59
N TYR A 277 -14.51 -16.15 9.40
CA TYR A 277 -15.39 -15.46 10.33
C TYR A 277 -15.29 -13.95 10.05
N ASP A 278 -16.07 -13.12 10.73
CA ASP A 278 -16.14 -11.68 10.43
C ASP A 278 -14.78 -10.95 10.56
N ASP A 279 -14.00 -11.27 11.60
CA ASP A 279 -12.75 -10.58 11.95
C ASP A 279 -11.54 -11.52 12.09
N LYS A 280 -11.69 -12.79 11.72
CA LYS A 280 -10.66 -13.83 11.85
C LYS A 280 -10.79 -14.91 10.79
N VAL A 281 -9.67 -15.56 10.51
CA VAL A 281 -9.59 -16.74 9.65
C VAL A 281 -8.84 -17.84 10.38
N ARG A 282 -9.41 -19.04 10.42
CA ARG A 282 -8.74 -20.23 10.97
C ARG A 282 -8.27 -21.13 9.84
N VAL A 283 -7.00 -21.51 9.87
CA VAL A 283 -6.38 -22.41 8.90
C VAL A 283 -5.94 -23.68 9.61
N ILE A 284 -6.51 -24.80 9.17
CA ILE A 284 -6.17 -26.14 9.63
C ILE A 284 -5.51 -26.85 8.44
N ALA A 285 -4.25 -27.24 8.61
CA ALA A 285 -3.52 -27.94 7.56
C ALA A 285 -4.15 -29.32 7.26
N GLY A 286 -4.13 -29.71 5.99
CA GLY A 286 -4.45 -31.07 5.56
C GLY A 286 -3.33 -32.05 5.85
N ASP A 287 -3.58 -33.33 5.56
CA ASP A 287 -2.59 -34.41 5.73
C ASP A 287 -1.42 -34.28 4.75
N THR A 288 -1.71 -33.89 3.50
CA THR A 288 -0.74 -33.66 2.44
C THR A 288 -0.97 -32.29 1.79
N ILE A 289 0.12 -31.65 1.34
CA ILE A 289 0.06 -30.41 0.58
C ILE A 289 0.01 -30.81 -0.90
N LYS A 290 -1.07 -30.45 -1.59
CA LYS A 290 -1.20 -30.72 -3.03
C LYS A 290 -0.38 -29.71 -3.83
N ALA A 291 0.24 -30.19 -4.92
CA ALA A 291 0.91 -29.30 -5.86
C ALA A 291 -0.09 -28.34 -6.53
N LEU A 292 0.36 -27.12 -6.83
CA LEU A 292 -0.46 -26.04 -7.37
C LEU A 292 0.17 -25.35 -8.57
N ASP A 293 -0.68 -24.81 -9.43
CA ASP A 293 -0.30 -23.78 -10.39
C ASP A 293 -0.76 -22.40 -9.89
N ILE A 294 0.19 -21.48 -9.72
CA ILE A 294 -0.04 -20.11 -9.25
C ILE A 294 0.44 -19.14 -10.33
N LYS A 295 -0.39 -18.14 -10.62
CA LYS A 295 -0.01 -16.98 -11.44
C LYS A 295 -0.31 -15.72 -10.65
N THR A 296 0.70 -14.88 -10.43
CA THR A 296 0.50 -13.59 -9.77
C THR A 296 -0.19 -12.63 -10.74
N LEU A 297 -1.08 -11.80 -10.23
CA LEU A 297 -1.87 -10.83 -11.00
C LEU A 297 -2.16 -9.60 -10.10
N PRO A 298 -2.51 -8.43 -10.67
CA PRO A 298 -3.04 -7.32 -9.86
C PRO A 298 -4.28 -7.78 -9.09
N TYR A 299 -4.58 -7.15 -7.95
CA TYR A 299 -5.78 -7.46 -7.19
C TYR A 299 -7.04 -7.31 -8.08
N PRO A 300 -8.06 -8.20 -7.98
CA PRO A 300 -8.26 -9.27 -7.00
C PRO A 300 -7.60 -10.61 -7.38
N GLY A 301 -6.59 -10.61 -8.25
CA GLY A 301 -5.77 -11.78 -8.54
C GLY A 301 -4.83 -12.18 -7.39
N PHE A 302 -4.07 -13.27 -7.59
CA PHE A 302 -3.15 -13.75 -6.55
C PHE A 302 -1.99 -12.75 -6.34
N PRO A 303 -1.75 -12.25 -5.12
CA PRO A 303 -0.81 -11.16 -4.91
C PRO A 303 0.65 -11.64 -5.00
N THR A 304 1.49 -10.88 -5.72
CA THR A 304 2.95 -11.12 -5.81
C THR A 304 3.61 -11.15 -4.42
N ASP A 305 3.12 -10.33 -3.48
CA ASP A 305 3.63 -10.28 -2.11
C ASP A 305 3.41 -11.58 -1.30
N MET A 306 2.61 -12.54 -1.80
CA MET A 306 2.42 -13.87 -1.21
C MET A 306 3.16 -14.99 -1.97
N GLN A 307 3.80 -14.66 -3.09
CA GLN A 307 4.46 -15.62 -3.98
C GLN A 307 5.52 -16.44 -3.24
N ALA A 308 6.41 -15.78 -2.51
CA ALA A 308 7.55 -16.43 -1.85
C ALA A 308 7.12 -17.36 -0.70
N GLN A 309 6.10 -16.96 0.05
CA GLN A 309 5.53 -17.73 1.15
C GLN A 309 4.91 -19.02 0.62
N PHE A 310 4.12 -18.94 -0.45
CA PHE A 310 3.57 -20.12 -1.10
C PHE A 310 4.64 -21.00 -1.71
N MET A 311 5.68 -20.43 -2.32
CA MET A 311 6.83 -21.20 -2.82
C MET A 311 7.49 -22.01 -1.70
N ALA A 312 7.67 -21.43 -0.52
CA ALA A 312 8.20 -22.13 0.64
C ALA A 312 7.29 -23.30 1.09
N MET A 313 5.97 -23.08 1.13
CA MET A 313 4.99 -24.14 1.45
C MET A 313 5.00 -25.26 0.40
N LEU A 314 4.99 -24.92 -0.89
CA LEU A 314 4.90 -25.85 -2.01
C LEU A 314 6.19 -26.67 -2.21
N SER A 315 7.31 -26.27 -1.60
CA SER A 315 8.51 -27.13 -1.52
C SER A 315 8.27 -28.47 -0.82
N LYS A 316 7.17 -28.58 -0.05
CA LYS A 316 6.73 -29.79 0.65
C LYS A 316 5.51 -30.47 -0.01
N ALA A 317 5.11 -30.01 -1.19
CA ALA A 317 3.93 -30.54 -1.87
C ALA A 317 4.18 -31.93 -2.48
N GLU A 318 3.13 -32.73 -2.56
CA GLU A 318 3.11 -33.96 -3.37
C GLU A 318 2.86 -33.58 -4.84
N GLY A 319 3.90 -33.73 -5.65
CA GLY A 319 3.88 -33.42 -7.09
C GLY A 319 4.74 -32.20 -7.44
N THR A 320 4.51 -31.65 -8.63
CA THR A 320 5.25 -30.50 -9.15
C THR A 320 4.32 -29.28 -9.21
N SER A 321 4.74 -28.19 -8.58
CA SER A 321 4.03 -26.91 -8.61
C SER A 321 4.69 -25.94 -9.57
N ILE A 322 3.90 -25.08 -10.23
CA ILE A 322 4.41 -24.01 -11.10
C ILE A 322 3.98 -22.66 -10.54
N ILE A 323 4.91 -21.73 -10.39
CA ILE A 323 4.62 -20.36 -9.97
C ILE A 323 5.11 -19.40 -11.05
N ASN A 324 4.18 -18.70 -11.68
CA ASN A 324 4.44 -17.70 -12.70
C ASN A 324 4.29 -16.29 -12.11
N GLU A 325 5.42 -15.60 -11.93
CA GLU A 325 5.46 -14.18 -11.56
C GLU A 325 5.28 -13.30 -12.79
N THR A 326 4.31 -12.38 -12.77
CA THR A 326 3.97 -11.53 -13.93
C THR A 326 3.88 -10.03 -13.62
N ILE A 327 4.21 -9.62 -12.39
CA ILE A 327 4.08 -8.24 -11.88
C ILE A 327 5.45 -7.62 -11.55
#